data_AF-A0A960LXK5-F1
#
_entry.id   AF-A0A960LXK5-F1
#
_cell.length_a   1.000
_cell.length_b   1.000
_cell.length_c   1.000
_cell.angle_alpha   90.00
_cell.angle_beta   90.00
_cell.angle_gamma   90.00
#
_symmetry.space_group_name_H-M   'P 1'
#
loop_
_entity.id
_entity.type
_entity.pdbx_description
1 polymer ?
#
loop_
_entity_poly.entity_id
_entity_poly.type
_entity_poly.pdbx_seq_one_letter_code
_entity_poly.pdbx_strand_id
1 'polypeptide(L)'
;MRLTVPVVAATAALAVLLGAGVSCKTKPRVGGLRVESYPKTTITVNAEMFDGWFKVRDVTIGERQEVLAVTITMENMKGDCGLEYRYRWLDGQGIALTYHTPLWVPVSASRRELVLLNGIAPNPEVKDFILEVRMRQASTRW
;
A
#
# COMPACT_ATOMS: atom_id res chain seq x y z
N MET A 1 -8.51 -2.39 -60.99
CA MET A 1 -9.69 -1.63 -61.46
C MET A 1 -10.54 -1.28 -60.25
N ARG A 2 -10.93 -0.01 -60.11
CA ARG A 2 -11.76 0.54 -59.03
C ARG A 2 -13.26 0.30 -59.31
N LEU A 3 -14.08 0.63 -58.29
CA LEU A 3 -15.55 0.85 -58.27
C LEU A 3 -16.32 -0.39 -57.78
N THR A 4 -17.29 -0.36 -56.86
CA THR A 4 -18.15 0.70 -56.30
C THR A 4 -18.94 0.09 -55.12
N VAL A 5 -19.28 0.87 -54.09
CA VAL A 5 -20.28 0.54 -53.04
C VAL A 5 -21.62 1.19 -53.41
N PRO A 6 -22.78 0.56 -53.12
CA PRO A 6 -23.79 1.21 -52.25
C PRO A 6 -24.53 0.22 -51.31
N VAL A 7 -24.70 0.51 -50.01
CA VAL A 7 -25.81 1.23 -49.31
C VAL A 7 -27.01 0.34 -48.90
N VAL A 8 -27.08 0.07 -47.59
CA VAL A 8 -28.21 0.17 -46.60
C VAL A 8 -29.55 -0.56 -46.82
N ALA A 9 -29.91 -1.41 -45.84
CA ALA A 9 -31.20 -1.45 -45.10
C ALA A 9 -31.12 -2.57 -44.03
N ALA A 10 -30.93 -2.33 -42.73
CA ALA A 10 -31.86 -1.81 -41.73
C ALA A 10 -33.17 -2.62 -41.59
N THR A 11 -33.22 -3.55 -40.63
CA THR A 11 -34.43 -3.86 -39.83
C THR A 11 -34.05 -4.50 -38.50
N ALA A 12 -34.67 -3.98 -37.44
CA ALA A 12 -34.42 -4.26 -36.03
C ALA A 12 -35.10 -5.55 -35.55
N ALA A 13 -34.54 -6.17 -34.51
CA ALA A 13 -35.32 -6.97 -33.56
C ALA A 13 -34.71 -6.84 -32.17
N LEU A 14 -35.49 -6.18 -31.32
CA LEU A 14 -35.30 -5.91 -29.90
C LEU A 14 -35.57 -7.20 -29.12
N ALA A 15 -34.64 -7.63 -28.25
CA ALA A 15 -34.92 -8.63 -27.23
C ALA A 15 -34.45 -8.12 -25.87
N VAL A 16 -35.36 -7.43 -25.18
CA VAL A 16 -35.23 -7.05 -23.77
C VAL A 16 -35.49 -8.31 -22.95
N LEU A 17 -34.44 -8.89 -22.37
CA LEU A 17 -34.58 -9.87 -21.29
C LEU A 17 -34.36 -9.17 -19.95
N LEU A 18 -35.48 -8.87 -19.29
CA LEU A 18 -35.56 -8.46 -17.90
C LEU A 18 -35.17 -9.64 -17.00
N GLY A 19 -33.88 -9.78 -16.72
CA GLY A 19 -33.37 -10.63 -15.65
C GLY A 19 -33.35 -9.88 -14.33
N ALA A 20 -34.46 -9.90 -13.58
CA ALA A 20 -34.49 -9.51 -12.18
C ALA A 20 -33.81 -10.60 -11.33
N GLY A 21 -32.48 -10.61 -11.35
CA GLY A 21 -31.65 -11.38 -10.43
C GLY A 21 -31.06 -10.42 -9.40
N VAL A 22 -31.39 -10.63 -8.13
CA VAL A 22 -30.91 -9.89 -6.96
C VAL A 22 -29.39 -9.69 -7.05
N SER A 23 -28.97 -8.49 -7.45
CA SER A 23 -27.57 -8.09 -7.38
C SER A 23 -27.28 -7.78 -5.91
N CYS A 24 -26.91 -8.82 -5.17
CA CYS A 24 -26.12 -8.65 -3.97
C CYS A 24 -24.90 -7.84 -4.38
N LYS A 25 -24.94 -6.53 -4.13
CA LYS A 25 -23.76 -5.66 -4.16
C LYS A 25 -22.86 -6.05 -3.00
N THR A 26 -22.26 -7.23 -3.05
CA THR A 26 -20.98 -7.45 -2.40
C THR A 26 -20.03 -6.48 -3.08
N LYS A 27 -19.79 -5.33 -2.44
CA LYS A 27 -18.63 -4.51 -2.77
C LYS A 27 -17.45 -5.48 -2.79
N PRO A 28 -16.73 -5.67 -3.91
CA PRO A 28 -15.50 -6.43 -3.85
C PRO A 28 -14.66 -5.72 -2.78
N ARG A 29 -14.42 -6.40 -1.67
CA ARG A 29 -13.35 -6.03 -0.76
C ARG A 29 -12.10 -6.18 -1.61
N VAL A 30 -11.66 -5.07 -2.19
CA VAL A 30 -10.35 -4.98 -2.81
C VAL A 30 -9.38 -4.99 -1.65
N GLY A 31 -9.18 -6.20 -1.10
CA GLY A 31 -8.09 -6.58 -0.22
C GLY A 31 -6.80 -6.59 -1.00
N GLY A 32 -6.47 -5.43 -1.57
CA GLY A 32 -5.26 -5.21 -2.31
C GLY A 32 -4.17 -4.73 -1.36
N LEU A 33 -2.98 -5.25 -1.53
CA LEU A 33 -1.77 -4.59 -1.05
C LEU A 33 -1.64 -3.29 -1.86
N ARG A 34 -1.73 -2.11 -1.23
CA ARG A 34 -1.43 -0.85 -1.92
C ARG A 34 0.06 -0.60 -1.81
N VAL A 35 0.71 -0.49 -2.96
CA VAL A 35 2.10 -0.08 -3.04
C VAL A 35 2.11 1.39 -3.43
N GLU A 36 2.54 2.25 -2.51
CA GLU A 36 2.78 3.65 -2.78
C GLU A 36 4.28 3.82 -3.03
N SER A 37 4.64 4.15 -4.28
CA SER A 37 6.02 4.38 -4.68
C SER A 37 6.33 5.87 -4.60
N TYR A 38 7.29 6.21 -3.76
CA TYR A 38 7.93 7.53 -3.71
C TYR A 38 9.24 7.42 -4.51
N PRO A 39 9.80 8.52 -5.07
CA PRO A 39 10.98 8.41 -5.92
C PRO A 39 12.10 7.64 -5.18
N LYS A 40 12.41 6.44 -5.68
CA LYS A 40 13.39 5.45 -5.15
C LYS A 40 13.01 4.64 -3.90
N THR A 41 11.77 4.63 -3.44
CA THR A 41 11.37 3.78 -2.29
C THR A 41 9.96 3.24 -2.43
N THR A 42 9.72 2.05 -1.87
CA THR A 42 8.44 1.35 -1.98
C THR A 42 7.79 1.22 -0.61
N ILE A 43 6.72 1.97 -0.35
CA ILE A 43 5.94 1.84 0.88
C ILE A 43 4.79 0.86 0.60
N THR A 44 4.79 -0.26 1.31
CA THR A 44 3.80 -1.31 1.16
C THR A 44 2.82 -1.25 2.33
N VAL A 45 1.62 -0.76 2.05
CA VAL A 45 0.54 -0.69 3.02
C VAL A 45 -0.58 -1.64 2.62
N ASN A 46 -1.21 -2.29 3.59
CA ASN A 46 -2.45 -2.99 3.30
C ASN A 46 -3.54 -1.93 2.97
N ALA A 47 -4.02 -1.90 1.73
CA ALA A 47 -4.91 -0.83 1.24
C ALA A 47 -6.18 -0.69 2.10
N GLU A 48 -6.71 -1.81 2.59
CA GLU A 48 -7.93 -1.83 3.39
C GLU A 48 -7.75 -1.18 4.76
N MET A 49 -6.53 -1.23 5.32
CA MET A 49 -6.22 -0.63 6.62
C MET A 49 -5.82 0.84 6.52
N PHE A 50 -5.30 1.27 5.37
CA PHE A 50 -4.72 2.60 5.18
C PHE A 50 -5.64 3.62 4.51
N ASP A 51 -6.82 3.22 4.03
CA ASP A 51 -7.76 4.11 3.34
C ASP A 51 -8.16 5.33 4.19
N GLY A 52 -7.44 6.43 3.98
CA GLY A 52 -7.59 7.70 4.69
C GLY A 52 -7.19 7.68 6.17
N TRP A 53 -6.56 6.63 6.70
CA TRP A 53 -6.14 6.59 8.11
C TRP A 53 -4.84 7.36 8.36
N PHE A 54 -3.87 7.19 7.48
CA PHE A 54 -2.57 7.83 7.60
C PHE A 54 -2.23 8.59 6.33
N LYS A 55 -1.55 9.73 6.49
CA LYS A 55 -0.96 10.48 5.40
C LYS A 55 0.54 10.56 5.62
N VAL A 56 1.33 10.09 4.67
CA VAL A 56 2.79 10.32 4.70
C VAL A 56 3.02 11.82 4.53
N ARG A 57 3.71 12.42 5.49
CA ARG A 57 4.04 13.84 5.52
C ARG A 57 5.44 14.10 5.00
N ASP A 58 6.38 13.28 5.43
CA ASP A 58 7.77 13.42 5.04
C ASP A 58 8.47 12.05 5.02
N VAL A 59 9.48 11.94 4.16
CA VAL A 59 10.37 10.78 4.08
C VAL A 59 11.79 11.31 4.03
N THR A 60 12.49 11.18 5.15
CA THR A 60 13.90 11.53 5.27
C THR A 60 14.74 10.26 5.13
N ILE A 61 15.61 10.26 4.13
CA ILE A 61 16.59 9.20 3.90
C ILE A 61 17.97 9.84 4.09
N GLY A 62 18.81 9.21 4.88
CA GLY A 62 20.17 9.62 5.10
C GLY A 62 21.09 8.44 5.30
N GLU A 63 22.32 8.75 5.65
CA GLU A 63 23.34 7.76 5.97
C GLU A 63 23.87 8.08 7.37
N ARG A 64 23.98 7.06 8.22
CA ARG A 64 24.57 7.18 9.55
C ARG A 64 25.59 6.07 9.69
N GLN A 65 26.85 6.41 9.94
CA GLN A 65 27.92 5.40 10.09
C GLN A 65 27.99 4.44 8.90
N GLU A 66 27.94 4.97 7.67
CA GLU A 66 28.02 4.20 6.41
C GLU A 66 26.86 3.22 6.16
N VAL A 67 25.79 3.29 6.96
CA VAL A 67 24.56 2.51 6.75
C VAL A 67 23.36 3.40 6.48
N LEU A 68 22.43 2.88 5.68
CA LEU A 68 21.20 3.57 5.32
C LEU A 68 20.33 3.81 6.56
N ALA A 69 19.92 5.06 6.76
CA ALA A 69 19.02 5.47 7.83
C ALA A 69 17.76 6.11 7.24
N VAL A 70 16.61 5.70 7.73
CA VAL A 70 15.31 6.11 7.19
C VAL A 70 14.41 6.58 8.32
N THR A 71 13.80 7.74 8.13
CA THR A 71 12.75 8.28 8.99
C THR A 71 11.54 8.64 8.13
N ILE A 72 10.42 7.97 8.36
CA ILE A 72 9.14 8.26 7.70
C ILE A 72 8.23 8.92 8.72
N THR A 73 7.75 10.11 8.39
CA THR A 73 6.78 10.85 9.20
C THR A 73 5.39 10.64 8.61
N MET A 74 4.49 10.07 9.40
CA MET A 74 3.08 9.88 9.02
C MET A 74 2.18 10.65 9.96
N GLU A 75 1.07 11.19 9.45
CA GLU A 75 0.02 11.79 10.28
C GLU A 75 -1.20 10.88 10.35
N ASN A 76 -1.71 10.64 11.55
CA ASN A 76 -3.00 9.98 11.73
C ASN A 76 -4.16 10.95 11.43
N MET A 77 -4.92 10.66 10.39
CA MET A 77 -6.01 11.50 9.91
C MET A 77 -7.37 11.18 10.56
N LYS A 78 -7.50 10.05 11.27
CA LYS A 78 -8.79 9.56 11.78
C LYS A 78 -8.93 9.62 13.29
N GLY A 79 -8.49 8.58 13.99
CA GLY A 79 -8.75 8.37 15.41
C GLY A 79 -7.70 7.46 16.04
N ASP A 80 -7.71 7.37 17.37
CA ASP A 80 -6.67 6.67 18.12
C ASP A 80 -6.58 5.20 17.72
N CYS A 81 -5.38 4.75 17.42
CA CYS A 81 -5.13 3.38 17.00
C CYS A 81 -3.74 2.88 17.35
N GLY A 82 -3.59 1.56 17.36
CA GLY A 82 -2.30 0.89 17.37
C GLY A 82 -1.96 0.40 15.97
N LEU A 83 -0.70 0.57 15.57
CA LEU A 83 -0.12 0.00 14.36
C LEU A 83 1.17 -0.73 14.70
N GLU A 84 1.62 -1.55 13.77
CA GLU A 84 2.89 -2.23 13.82
C GLU A 84 3.56 -2.06 12.47
N TYR A 85 4.86 -1.79 12.48
CA TYR A 85 5.63 -1.60 11.26
C TYR A 85 6.90 -2.43 11.27
N ARG A 86 7.45 -2.72 10.09
CA ARG A 86 8.79 -3.27 9.94
C ARG A 86 9.41 -2.85 8.62
N TYR A 87 10.74 -2.78 8.59
CA TYR A 87 11.52 -2.50 7.37
C TYR A 87 12.05 -3.79 6.78
N ARG A 88 11.65 -4.13 5.56
CA ARG A 88 12.30 -5.18 4.77
C ARG A 88 13.42 -4.53 3.96
N TRP A 89 14.66 -4.89 4.27
CA TRP A 89 15.85 -4.31 3.63
C TRP A 89 16.15 -4.99 2.30
N LEU A 90 16.55 -4.19 1.31
CA LEU A 90 16.89 -4.64 -0.03
C LEU A 90 18.35 -4.30 -0.36
N ASP A 91 19.02 -5.21 -1.08
CA ASP A 91 20.35 -4.96 -1.61
C ASP A 91 20.34 -4.03 -2.85
N GLY A 92 21.51 -3.76 -3.42
CA GLY A 92 21.65 -2.96 -4.65
C GLY A 92 21.00 -3.55 -5.90
N GLN A 93 20.54 -4.80 -5.85
CA GLN A 93 19.79 -5.47 -6.93
C GLN A 93 18.27 -5.51 -6.64
N GLY A 94 17.82 -4.94 -5.52
CA GLY A 94 16.41 -4.95 -5.10
C GLY A 94 15.98 -6.27 -4.47
N ILE A 95 16.91 -7.15 -4.08
CA ILE A 95 16.62 -8.45 -3.47
C ILE A 95 16.52 -8.28 -1.96
N ALA A 96 15.47 -8.85 -1.37
CA ALA A 96 15.26 -8.79 0.07
C ALA A 96 16.30 -9.63 0.83
N LEU A 97 17.00 -9.00 1.77
CA LEU A 97 17.97 -9.68 2.62
C LEU A 97 17.24 -10.56 3.64
N THR A 98 17.48 -11.88 3.58
CA THR A 98 16.70 -12.86 4.37
C THR A 98 17.29 -13.12 5.76
N TYR A 99 18.59 -12.85 5.94
CA TYR A 99 19.33 -13.09 7.19
C TYR A 99 18.97 -12.12 8.32
N HIS A 100 18.21 -11.06 8.03
CA HIS A 100 17.59 -10.18 9.02
C HIS A 100 16.07 -10.22 8.86
N THR A 101 15.41 -11.07 9.65
CA THR A 101 13.94 -10.98 9.78
C THR A 101 13.62 -9.86 10.76
N PRO A 102 13.11 -8.71 10.30
CA PRO A 102 12.84 -7.58 11.17
C PRO A 102 11.59 -7.87 12.00
N LEU A 103 11.66 -7.64 13.30
CA LEU A 103 10.53 -7.74 14.21
C LEU A 103 9.52 -6.63 13.91
N TRP A 104 8.24 -6.94 14.08
CA TRP A 104 7.18 -5.93 14.01
C TRP A 104 7.31 -4.99 15.21
N VAL A 105 7.54 -3.71 14.93
CA VAL A 105 7.70 -2.67 15.95
C VAL A 105 6.34 -2.05 16.25
N PRO A 106 5.88 -2.11 17.51
CA PRO A 106 4.63 -1.54 17.94
C PRO A 106 4.64 -0.02 18.04
N VAL A 107 3.58 0.65 17.55
CA VAL A 107 3.39 2.11 17.70
C VAL A 107 1.92 2.44 17.95
N SER A 108 1.66 3.37 18.86
CA SER A 108 0.34 3.99 19.05
C SER A 108 0.30 5.35 18.38
N ALA A 109 -0.83 5.70 17.79
CA ALA A 109 -1.04 6.96 17.12
C ALA A 109 -2.40 7.54 17.51
N SER A 110 -2.39 8.69 18.16
CA SER A 110 -3.57 9.47 18.49
C SER A 110 -4.06 10.24 17.27
N ARG A 111 -5.30 10.74 17.31
CA ARG A 111 -5.83 11.58 16.23
C ARG A 111 -4.94 12.81 15.97
N ARG A 112 -4.58 13.05 14.70
CA ARG A 112 -3.68 14.13 14.21
C ARG A 112 -2.25 14.06 14.74
N GLU A 113 -1.87 12.96 15.38
CA GLU A 113 -0.50 12.77 15.84
C GLU A 113 0.43 12.49 14.65
N LEU A 114 1.63 13.08 14.71
CA LEU A 114 2.73 12.75 13.82
C LEU A 114 3.51 11.59 14.40
N VAL A 115 3.55 10.49 13.67
CA VAL A 115 4.23 9.26 14.02
C VAL A 115 5.52 9.17 13.22
N LEU A 116 6.63 8.97 13.92
CA LEU A 116 7.93 8.75 13.31
C LEU A 116 8.23 7.25 13.26
N LEU A 117 8.34 6.71 12.05
CA LEU A 117 8.81 5.36 11.81
C LEU A 117 10.29 5.43 11.46
N ASN A 118 11.14 4.89 12.32
CA ASN A 118 12.59 4.91 12.14
C ASN A 118 13.11 3.51 11.81
N GLY A 119 14.06 3.45 10.88
CA GLY A 119 14.78 2.25 10.50
C GLY A 119 16.26 2.55 10.24
N ILE A 120 17.15 1.69 10.75
CA ILE A 120 18.58 1.71 10.46
C ILE A 120 18.91 0.38 9.80
N ALA A 121 19.56 0.43 8.64
CA ALA A 121 19.98 -0.76 7.92
C ALA A 121 20.99 -1.57 8.77
N PRO A 122 20.89 -2.91 8.75
CA PRO A 122 21.77 -3.76 9.54
C PRO A 122 23.21 -3.81 9.03
N ASN A 123 23.44 -3.48 7.75
CA ASN A 123 24.74 -3.53 7.11
C ASN A 123 24.80 -2.51 5.93
N PRO A 124 25.99 -2.18 5.41
CA PRO A 124 26.16 -1.19 4.34
C PRO A 124 25.78 -1.70 2.93
N GLU A 125 25.52 -3.01 2.78
CA GLU A 125 25.12 -3.62 1.51
C GLU A 125 23.66 -3.27 1.15
N VAL A 126 22.86 -2.89 2.14
CA VAL A 126 21.49 -2.41 1.95
C VAL A 126 21.50 -1.08 1.20
N LYS A 127 20.77 -1.04 0.08
CA LYS A 127 20.62 0.16 -0.76
C LYS A 127 19.19 0.67 -0.87
N ASP A 128 18.21 -0.16 -0.51
CA ASP A 128 16.80 0.22 -0.55
C ASP A 128 16.02 -0.51 0.55
N PHE A 129 14.75 -0.14 0.74
CA PHE A 129 13.88 -0.71 1.75
C PHE A 129 12.42 -0.75 1.28
N ILE A 130 11.68 -1.68 1.88
CA ILE A 130 10.23 -1.72 1.84
C ILE A 130 9.73 -1.52 3.26
N LEU A 131 8.94 -0.47 3.48
CA LEU A 131 8.21 -0.30 4.73
C LEU A 131 6.92 -1.12 4.65
N GLU A 132 6.75 -2.04 5.59
CA GLU A 132 5.49 -2.76 5.80
C GLU A 132 4.80 -2.23 7.04
N VAL A 133 3.50 -1.94 6.92
CA VAL A 133 2.71 -1.48 8.06
C VAL A 133 1.38 -2.23 8.14
N ARG A 134 1.00 -2.58 9.38
CA ARG A 134 -0.29 -3.21 9.69
C ARG A 134 -0.93 -2.55 10.91
N MET A 135 -2.26 -2.59 10.99
CA MET A 135 -2.95 -2.19 12.23
C MET A 135 -2.74 -3.27 13.27
N ARG A 136 -2.48 -2.86 14.50
CA ARG A 136 -2.61 -3.77 15.64
C ARG A 136 -4.10 -4.01 15.85
N GLN A 137 -4.58 -5.16 15.38
CA GLN A 137 -5.94 -5.56 15.71
C GLN A 137 -6.04 -5.67 17.24
N ALA A 138 -7.10 -5.08 17.80
CA ALA A 138 -7.46 -5.39 19.17
C ALA A 138 -7.67 -6.91 19.22
N SER A 139 -7.00 -7.58 20.16
CA SER A 139 -7.24 -8.98 20.49
C SER A 139 -8.74 -9.13 20.78
N THR A 140 -9.51 -9.57 19.79
CA THR A 140 -10.91 -9.95 20.02
C THR A 140 -10.88 -11.36 20.57
N ARG A 141 -10.45 -11.49 21.84
CA ARG A 141 -10.57 -12.72 22.61
C ARG A 141 -11.45 -12.44 23.82
N TRP A 142 -12.62 -13.04 23.68
CA TRP A 142 -13.69 -13.38 24.61
C TRP A 142 -13.18 -14.05 25.88
#